data_AF-A0A3M1K8P0-F1
#
_entry.id   AF-A0A3M1K8P0-F1
#
_cell.length_a   1.000
_cell.length_b   1.000
_cell.length_c   1.000
_cell.angle_alpha   90.00
_cell.angle_beta   90.00
_cell.angle_gamma   90.00
#
_symmetry.space_group_name_H-M   'P 1'
#
loop_
_entity.id
_entity.type
_entity.pdbx_description
1 polymer ?
#
loop_
_entity_poly.entity_id
_entity_poly.type
_entity_poly.pdbx_seq_one_letter_code
_entity_poly.pdbx_strand_id
1 'polypeptide(L)'
;MAEADEIPAEFLWALVEGRLDGKAEGALARYLRGRPSARRHLCVIAAHYRILSRADASVLNEPVPARLVRLIEAARRRLSDSA
;
A
#
# COMPACT_ATOMS: atom_id res chain seq x y z
N MET A 1 8.87 24.18 4.95
CA MET A 1 8.59 22.76 5.25
C MET A 1 8.09 22.15 3.95
N ALA A 2 8.83 21.20 3.37
CA ALA A 2 8.53 20.67 2.04
C ALA A 2 7.40 19.65 2.11
N GLU A 3 6.18 20.11 1.90
CA GLU A 3 4.93 19.32 1.98
C GLU A 3 4.49 18.78 0.60
N ALA A 4 5.37 18.76 -0.41
CA ALA A 4 4.98 18.54 -1.82
C ALA A 4 5.74 17.40 -2.53
N ASP A 5 6.14 16.35 -1.80
CA ASP A 5 6.86 15.22 -2.40
C ASP A 5 6.30 13.86 -1.93
N GLU A 6 5.01 13.84 -1.58
CA GLU A 6 4.28 12.60 -1.30
C GLU A 6 3.59 12.11 -2.56
N ILE A 7 4.00 10.94 -3.03
CA ILE A 7 3.26 10.20 -4.04
C ILE A 7 1.93 9.73 -3.42
N PRO A 8 0.79 9.91 -4.12
CA PRO A 8 -0.49 9.39 -3.63
C PRO A 8 -0.41 7.88 -3.42
N ALA A 9 -0.92 7.40 -2.29
CA ALA A 9 -0.83 6.00 -1.90
C ALA A 9 -1.47 5.08 -2.94
N GLU A 10 -2.48 5.56 -3.67
CA GLU A 10 -3.18 4.86 -4.74
C GLU A 10 -2.24 4.38 -5.85
N PHE A 11 -1.22 5.17 -6.22
CA PHE A 11 -0.23 4.78 -7.24
C PHE A 11 0.69 3.68 -6.73
N LEU A 12 1.07 3.72 -5.46
CA LEU A 12 1.87 2.67 -4.83
C LEU A 12 1.08 1.37 -4.68
N TRP A 13 -0.22 1.45 -4.35
CA TRP A 13 -1.13 0.30 -4.35
C TRP A 13 -1.29 -0.29 -5.76
N ALA A 14 -1.54 0.55 -6.76
CA ALA A 14 -1.66 0.10 -8.15
C ALA A 14 -0.38 -0.57 -8.66
N LEU A 15 0.81 -0.12 -8.23
CA LEU A 15 2.08 -0.78 -8.52
C LEU A 15 2.14 -2.18 -7.93
N VAL A 16 1.85 -2.32 -6.63
CA VAL A 16 1.91 -3.61 -5.92
C VAL A 16 0.87 -4.61 -6.45
N GLU A 17 -0.27 -4.10 -6.92
CA GLU A 17 -1.34 -4.89 -7.52
C GLU A 17 -1.13 -5.20 -9.01
N GLY A 18 -0.05 -4.69 -9.62
CA GLY A 18 0.22 -4.89 -11.05
C GLY A 18 -0.81 -4.24 -11.98
N ARG A 19 -1.48 -3.18 -11.52
CA ARG A 19 -2.53 -2.45 -12.29
C ARG A 19 -2.00 -1.27 -13.09
N LEU A 20 -0.72 -0.94 -12.96
CA LEU A 20 -0.10 0.13 -13.74
C LEU A 20 0.29 -0.39 -15.13
N ASP A 21 0.13 0.46 -16.15
CA ASP A 21 0.73 0.20 -17.46
C ASP A 21 2.26 0.39 -17.40
N GLY A 22 2.99 -0.14 -18.38
CA GLY A 22 4.45 -0.09 -18.39
C GLY A 22 5.05 1.32 -18.41
N LYS A 23 4.31 2.32 -18.91
CA LYS A 23 4.77 3.72 -18.91
C LYS A 23 4.64 4.33 -17.52
N ALA A 24 3.51 4.12 -16.85
CA ALA A 24 3.23 4.56 -15.50
C ALA A 24 4.15 3.84 -14.50
N GLU A 25 4.35 2.53 -14.66
CA GLU A 25 5.29 1.75 -13.87
C GLU A 25 6.72 2.27 -14.03
N GLY A 26 7.18 2.50 -15.27
CA GLY A 26 8.52 3.05 -15.52
C GLY A 26 8.71 4.49 -15.02
N ALA A 27 7.66 5.31 -15.03
CA ALA A 27 7.69 6.64 -14.41
C ALA A 27 7.80 6.56 -12.89
N LEU A 28 7.02 5.67 -12.28
CA LEU A 28 7.02 5.45 -10.85
C LEU A 28 8.36 4.85 -10.36
N ALA A 29 8.91 3.87 -11.06
CA ALA A 29 10.21 3.29 -10.74
C ALA A 29 11.34 4.34 -10.77
N ARG A 30 11.31 5.26 -11.75
CA ARG A 30 12.25 6.40 -11.80
C ARG A 30 12.04 7.37 -10.64
N TYR A 31 10.79 7.69 -10.32
CA TYR A 31 10.44 8.53 -9.17
C TYR A 31 10.99 7.96 -7.85
N LEU A 32 10.85 6.64 -7.65
CA LEU A 32 11.29 5.92 -6.45
C LEU A 32 12.82 5.83 -6.31
N ARG A 33 13.59 5.84 -7.41
CA ARG A 33 15.05 5.69 -7.38
C ARG A 33 15.75 6.81 -6.59
N GLY A 34 15.23 8.03 -6.66
CA GLY A 34 15.79 9.19 -5.95
C GLY A 34 15.21 9.44 -4.56
N ARG A 35 14.18 8.69 -4.12
CA ARG A 35 13.34 9.06 -2.98
C ARG A 35 13.25 7.96 -1.91
N PRO A 36 14.15 7.95 -0.90
CA PRO A 36 14.13 6.95 0.17
C PRO A 36 12.84 6.94 1.00
N SER A 37 12.19 8.09 1.22
CA SER A 37 10.89 8.20 1.90
C SER A 37 9.79 7.46 1.12
N ALA A 38 9.69 7.73 -0.19
CA ALA A 38 8.72 7.07 -1.07
C ALA A 38 8.96 5.54 -1.14
N ARG A 39 10.22 5.09 -1.16
CA ARG A 39 10.54 3.66 -1.07
C ARG A 39 10.09 3.04 0.25
N ARG A 40 10.26 3.74 1.38
CA ARG A 40 9.74 3.29 2.67
C ARG A 40 8.22 3.17 2.65
N HIS A 41 7.52 4.13 2.05
CA HIS A 41 6.07 4.07 1.92
C HIS A 41 5.62 2.87 1.05
N LEU A 42 6.32 2.61 -0.07
CA LEU A 42 6.08 1.41 -0.88
C LEU A 42 6.27 0.12 -0.07
N CYS A 43 7.31 0.03 0.77
CA CYS A 43 7.50 -1.14 1.63
C CYS A 43 6.33 -1.37 2.59
N VAL A 44 5.80 -0.30 3.18
CA VAL A 44 4.61 -0.36 4.06
C VAL A 44 3.39 -0.87 3.28
N ILE A 45 3.13 -0.30 2.11
CA ILE A 45 2.02 -0.73 1.24
C ILE A 45 2.16 -2.19 0.79
N ALA A 46 3.37 -2.62 0.42
CA ALA A 46 3.63 -4.01 0.06
C ALA A 46 3.40 -4.97 1.24
N ALA A 47 3.74 -4.57 2.46
CA ALA A 47 3.43 -5.35 3.66
C ALA A 47 1.92 -5.43 3.93
N HIS A 48 1.21 -4.30 3.80
CA HIS A 48 -0.25 -4.24 3.90
C HIS A 48 -0.93 -5.15 2.88
N TYR A 49 -0.52 -5.08 1.61
CA TYR A 49 -1.04 -5.94 0.56
C TYR A 49 -0.86 -7.43 0.88
N ARG A 50 0.31 -7.84 1.39
CA ARG A 50 0.56 -9.22 1.83
C ARG A 50 -0.33 -9.69 2.97
N ILE A 51 -0.70 -8.80 3.89
CA ILE A 51 -1.61 -9.13 4.99
C ILE A 51 -3.02 -9.32 4.43
N LEU A 52 -3.48 -8.38 3.60
CA LEU A 52 -4.82 -8.41 3.01
C LEU A 52 -5.02 -9.60 2.07
N SER A 53 -4.03 -9.92 1.24
CA SER A 53 -4.09 -11.05 0.30
C SER A 53 -4.18 -12.41 0.98
N ARG A 54 -3.82 -12.50 2.27
CA ARG A 54 -3.97 -13.70 3.10
C ARG A 54 -5.30 -13.77 3.85
N ALA A 55 -5.99 -12.65 4.00
CA ALA A 55 -7.24 -12.58 4.77
C ALA A 55 -8.43 -13.04 3.93
N ASP A 56 -8.66 -12.36 2.80
CA ASP A 56 -9.69 -12.70 1.82
C ASP A 56 -9.39 -11.91 0.52
N ALA A 57 -9.39 -12.61 -0.61
CA ALA A 57 -9.16 -12.01 -1.92
C ALA A 57 -10.21 -10.94 -2.28
N SER A 58 -11.43 -11.03 -1.73
CA SER A 58 -12.50 -10.05 -1.95
C SER A 58 -12.09 -8.63 -1.49
N VAL A 59 -11.27 -8.54 -0.43
CA VAL A 59 -10.80 -7.28 0.15
C VAL A 59 -9.89 -6.52 -0.82
N LEU A 60 -9.19 -7.22 -1.71
CA LEU A 60 -8.36 -6.60 -2.73
C LEU A 60 -9.18 -5.90 -3.84
N ASN A 61 -10.49 -6.13 -3.90
CA ASN A 61 -11.38 -5.44 -4.83
C ASN A 61 -12.05 -4.19 -4.21
N GLU A 62 -11.94 -4.01 -2.89
CA GLU A 62 -12.47 -2.82 -2.21
C GLU A 62 -11.66 -1.57 -2.56
N PRO A 63 -12.19 -0.34 -2.41
CA PRO A 63 -11.38 0.86 -2.47
C PRO A 63 -10.27 0.86 -1.41
N VAL A 64 -9.09 1.42 -1.73
CA VAL A 64 -7.92 1.47 -0.83
C VAL A 64 -8.27 1.94 0.60
N PRO A 65 -9.07 3.01 0.82
CA PRO A 65 -9.44 3.43 2.16
C PRO A 65 -10.14 2.34 2.99
N ALA A 66 -11.04 1.56 2.39
CA ALA A 66 -11.76 0.48 3.08
C ALA A 66 -10.81 -0.65 3.50
N ARG A 67 -9.83 -0.99 2.66
CA ARG A 67 -8.80 -2.00 2.97
C ARG A 67 -7.96 -1.61 4.18
N LEU A 68 -7.61 -0.33 4.31
CA LEU A 68 -6.85 0.18 5.44
C LEU A 68 -7.63 0.06 6.75
N VAL A 69 -8.94 0.31 6.73
CA VAL A 69 -9.81 0.09 7.89
C VAL A 69 -9.79 -1.38 8.31
N ARG A 70 -9.94 -2.31 7.36
CA ARG A 70 -9.87 -3.75 7.66
C ARG A 70 -8.52 -4.19 8.25
N LEU A 71 -7.43 -3.60 7.78
CA LEU A 71 -6.09 -3.82 8.33
C LEU A 71 -6.01 -3.43 9.82
N ILE A 72 -6.56 -2.26 10.15
CA ILE A 72 -6.61 -1.76 11.54
C ILE A 72 -7.49 -2.67 12.40
N GLU A 73 -8.65 -3.07 11.90
CA GLU A 73 -9.56 -3.99 12.62
C GLU A 73 -8.92 -5.36 12.86
N ALA A 74 -8.25 -5.92 11.86
CA ALA A 74 -7.56 -7.19 11.97
C ALA A 74 -6.40 -7.13 12.98
N ALA A 75 -5.62 -6.04 12.98
CA ALA A 75 -4.57 -5.81 13.95
C ALA A 75 -5.13 -5.69 15.38
N ARG A 76 -6.24 -4.97 15.55
CA ARG A 76 -6.91 -4.80 16.85
C ARG A 76 -7.41 -6.12 17.42
N ARG A 77 -8.04 -6.99 16.61
CA ARG A 77 -8.51 -8.31 17.06
C ARG A 77 -7.36 -9.19 17.57
N ARG A 78 -6.25 -9.26 16.82
CA ARG A 78 -5.07 -10.04 17.23
C ARG A 78 -4.49 -9.60 18.57
N LEU A 79 -4.49 -8.30 18.85
CA LEU A 79 -4.02 -7.75 20.12
C LEU A 79 -4.98 -8.12 21.27
N SER A 80 -6.28 -8.12 21.02
CA SER A 80 -7.28 -8.52 22.02
C SER A 80 -7.28 -10.02 22.31
N ASP A 81 -7.00 -10.87 21.32
CA ASP A 81 -6.92 -12.34 21.51
C ASP A 81 -5.63 -12.79 22.22
N SER A 82 -4.66 -11.89 22.38
CA SER A 82 -3.36 -12.18 23.02
C SER A 82 -3.23 -11.60 24.44
N ALA A 83 -4.30 -11.00 24.98
CA ALA A 83 -4.38 -10.39 26.30
C ALA A 83 -5.25 -11.23 27.24
#